data_AF-A0A8H3EJ53-F1
#
_entry.id   AF-A0A8H3EJ53-F1
#
_cell.length_a   1.000
_cell.length_b   1.000
_cell.length_c   1.000
_cell.angle_alpha   90.00
_cell.angle_beta   90.00
_cell.angle_gamma   90.00
#
_symmetry.space_group_name_H-M   'P 1'
#
loop_
_entity.id
_entity.type
_entity.pdbx_description
1 polymer ?
#
loop_
_entity_poly.entity_id
_entity_poly.type
_entity_poly.pdbx_seq_one_letter_code
_entity_poly.pdbx_strand_id
1 'polypeptide(L)'
;MNVIVGKVRDHLEDIRTKNTRSKSSILSELDSTLCHSLPTNDAVDLIARIASLLPDLRQDATKLTELAERIAENAPITFEDILTVVPSDAIQAGLGIEQPTSINHVSLALLRATKSEAEISIVASKEKLVMSLVNLWLRTEDIGVGLKAWRVLAHLLGVDIDKPEKDQVTVLRTIDTNTHLMWRRLVTDQNTYDLLFSLTCLSTLGQSGQLSRRAKGVSQFRLMELIITFWPVKSLWTSSLPEINKLYGIKAGEGLVHYCLLHMVDAKDDILEQIQLVESYSKFLRSSSWGDDPLTGSRPNLEFLIQHGVHADILSQFAYPDQDDPLQGLIQSSIIEYVRTYVSCFPRHFLRDTTGNKDRILEHIWKVLGSTSQNKWARNDDPTGLLGLFSSLPREIIFSTTSNTNPILSLPLRPFNTKIISSLAIIFNGPQTRQDTESSTIQVEAVSAAAARCLFLIYLGANPTFFEDIIAKASSVAVPEVASTAMDMLLSLATASWNRKELLAANESSAIPGEESLRAQCSFYGHYTLPGDGVSALLLPPAVIQILPFLLSSSRHLTGDAYSVAQKKFDVAAAMLRKVELFLARGVVDENGLGMVAQTLRVRLQKGILGEGVGVAIEGGEDVTHSVATMSR
;
A
#
# COMPACT_ATOMS: atom_id res chain seq x y z
N MET A 1 31.37 15.89 -22.62
CA MET A 1 31.57 14.52 -22.12
C MET A 1 33.04 14.16 -21.96
N ASN A 2 33.82 13.99 -23.05
CA ASN A 2 35.24 13.58 -22.97
C ASN A 2 36.12 14.44 -22.03
N VAL A 3 35.89 15.76 -21.98
CA VAL A 3 36.60 16.67 -21.06
C VAL A 3 36.26 16.40 -19.59
N ILE A 4 35.01 16.06 -19.28
CA ILE A 4 34.56 15.78 -17.90
C ILE A 4 35.06 14.40 -17.47
N VAL A 5 34.96 13.39 -18.35
CA VAL A 5 35.50 12.04 -18.12
C VAL A 5 37.02 12.09 -17.89
N GLY A 6 37.75 12.88 -18.68
CA GLY A 6 39.18 13.12 -18.49
C GLY A 6 39.50 13.74 -17.12
N LYS A 7 38.77 14.80 -16.72
CA LYS A 7 38.91 15.42 -15.39
C LYS A 7 38.66 14.43 -14.24
N VAL A 8 37.66 13.54 -14.39
CA VAL A 8 37.35 12.52 -13.38
C VAL A 8 38.47 11.47 -13.32
N ARG A 9 39.00 11.02 -14.47
CA ARG A 9 40.14 10.11 -14.52
C ARG A 9 41.37 10.70 -13.82
N ASP A 10 41.70 11.94 -14.14
CA ASP A 10 42.83 12.65 -13.51
C ASP A 10 42.60 12.81 -12.01
N HIS A 11 41.36 13.08 -11.59
CA HIS A 11 41.01 13.18 -10.18
C HIS A 11 41.13 11.84 -9.45
N LEU A 12 40.72 10.72 -10.06
CA LEU A 12 40.87 9.38 -9.49
C LEU A 12 42.35 9.00 -9.32
N GLU A 13 43.21 9.36 -10.29
CA GLU A 13 44.66 9.17 -10.17
C GLU A 13 45.29 10.08 -9.10
N ASP A 14 44.79 11.32 -8.96
CA ASP A 14 45.19 12.22 -7.87
C ASP A 14 44.79 11.69 -6.48
N ILE A 15 43.62 11.04 -6.36
CA ILE A 15 43.22 10.37 -5.12
C ILE A 15 44.18 9.21 -4.84
N ARG A 16 44.51 8.40 -5.85
CA ARG A 16 45.42 7.26 -5.72
C ARG A 16 46.82 7.65 -5.27
N THR A 17 47.40 8.65 -5.93
CA THR A 17 48.82 9.00 -5.80
C THR A 17 49.07 9.98 -4.65
N LYS A 18 48.13 10.90 -4.38
CA LYS A 18 48.31 11.97 -3.40
C LYS A 18 47.43 11.81 -2.16
N ASN A 19 46.58 10.79 -2.09
CA ASN A 19 45.59 10.58 -1.02
C ASN A 19 44.76 11.85 -0.75
N THR A 20 44.36 12.54 -1.83
CA THR A 20 43.58 13.79 -1.74
C THR A 20 42.11 13.51 -1.45
N ARG A 21 41.39 14.51 -0.90
CA ARG A 21 39.96 14.37 -0.63
C ARG A 21 39.15 14.31 -1.93
N SER A 22 38.20 13.37 -1.99
CA SER A 22 37.23 13.29 -3.10
C SER A 22 36.51 14.62 -3.24
N LYS A 23 36.67 15.27 -4.40
CA LYS A 23 36.10 16.59 -4.70
C LYS A 23 34.67 16.42 -5.20
N SER A 24 33.70 16.73 -4.32
CA SER A 24 32.27 16.60 -4.60
C SER A 24 31.81 17.35 -5.86
N SER A 25 32.42 18.49 -6.19
CA SER A 25 32.04 19.31 -7.35
C SER A 25 32.28 18.62 -8.69
N ILE A 26 33.39 17.88 -8.83
CA ILE A 26 33.76 17.20 -10.08
C ILE A 26 32.89 15.97 -10.30
N LEU A 27 32.62 15.23 -9.21
CA LEU A 27 31.74 14.07 -9.25
C LEU A 27 30.28 14.46 -9.53
N SER A 28 29.79 15.58 -8.97
CA SER A 28 28.45 16.10 -9.27
C SER A 28 28.30 16.60 -10.72
N GLU A 29 29.38 17.10 -11.32
CA GLU A 29 29.38 17.55 -12.72
C GLU A 29 29.26 16.35 -13.68
N LEU A 30 29.94 15.23 -13.38
CA LEU A 30 29.75 13.97 -14.10
C LEU A 30 28.37 13.36 -13.84
N ASP A 31 27.89 13.43 -12.60
CA ASP A 31 26.59 12.92 -12.19
C ASP A 31 25.42 13.57 -12.95
N SER A 32 25.43 14.90 -13.08
CA SER A 32 24.42 15.62 -13.89
C SER A 32 24.50 15.34 -15.39
N THR A 33 25.64 14.85 -15.89
CA THR A 33 25.84 14.50 -17.32
C THR A 33 25.64 13.01 -17.63
N LEU A 34 25.58 12.14 -16.61
CA LEU A 34 25.39 10.69 -16.74
C LEU A 34 24.00 10.29 -17.26
N CYS A 35 23.01 11.19 -17.23
CA CYS A 35 21.66 10.89 -17.67
C CYS A 35 21.54 10.48 -19.15
N HIS A 36 22.50 10.79 -20.04
CA HIS A 36 22.24 10.66 -21.49
C HIS A 36 23.30 10.08 -22.45
N SER A 37 24.60 9.87 -22.14
CA SER A 37 25.52 9.34 -23.19
C SER A 37 26.94 8.94 -22.75
N LEU A 38 27.16 8.18 -21.66
CA LEU A 38 28.52 7.69 -21.37
C LEU A 38 28.85 6.49 -22.28
N PRO A 39 29.94 6.54 -23.10
CA PRO A 39 30.36 5.39 -23.90
C PRO A 39 30.72 4.19 -23.02
N THR A 40 30.42 2.98 -23.48
CA THR A 40 30.67 1.71 -22.75
C THR A 40 32.13 1.60 -22.28
N ASN A 41 33.10 1.93 -23.14
CA ASN A 41 34.53 1.86 -22.80
C ASN A 41 34.93 2.79 -21.63
N ASP A 42 34.39 4.02 -21.62
CA ASP A 42 34.68 4.98 -20.56
C ASP A 42 33.98 4.59 -19.25
N ALA A 43 32.76 4.05 -19.33
CA ALA A 43 32.02 3.55 -18.19
C ALA A 43 32.76 2.40 -17.49
N VAL A 44 33.25 1.44 -18.27
CA VAL A 44 33.98 0.27 -17.77
C VAL A 44 35.35 0.67 -17.18
N ASP A 45 36.10 1.56 -17.84
CA ASP A 45 37.38 2.10 -17.32
C ASP A 45 37.17 2.83 -15.98
N LEU A 46 36.13 3.67 -15.87
CA LEU A 46 35.81 4.38 -14.63
C LEU A 46 35.42 3.42 -13.51
N ILE A 47 34.58 2.42 -13.79
CA ILE A 47 34.20 1.38 -12.83
C ILE A 47 35.44 0.65 -12.30
N ALA A 48 36.34 0.24 -13.19
CA ALA A 48 37.55 -0.47 -12.82
C ALA A 48 38.49 0.35 -11.94
N ARG A 49 38.65 1.64 -12.27
CA ARG A 49 39.42 2.57 -11.44
C ARG A 49 38.78 2.74 -10.07
N ILE A 50 37.48 2.94 -9.99
CA ILE A 50 36.79 3.06 -8.69
C ILE A 50 36.94 1.76 -7.88
N ALA A 51 36.69 0.60 -8.48
CA ALA A 51 36.79 -0.70 -7.81
C ALA A 51 38.21 -0.98 -7.29
N SER A 52 39.25 -0.63 -8.04
CA SER A 52 40.64 -0.79 -7.60
C SER A 52 41.09 0.21 -6.53
N LEU A 53 40.44 1.38 -6.43
CA LEU A 53 40.77 2.40 -5.44
C LEU A 53 40.14 2.16 -4.06
N LEU A 54 38.95 1.55 -4.03
CA LEU A 54 38.17 1.41 -2.80
C LEU A 54 38.87 0.66 -1.66
N PRO A 55 39.61 -0.46 -1.90
CA PRO A 55 40.29 -1.18 -0.83
C PRO A 55 41.37 -0.34 -0.12
N ASP A 56 42.03 0.56 -0.85
CA ASP A 56 43.14 1.37 -0.34
C ASP A 56 42.67 2.73 0.22
N LEU A 57 41.39 3.07 0.06
CA LEU A 57 40.87 4.38 0.39
C LEU A 57 40.63 4.52 1.90
N ARG A 58 41.40 5.39 2.55
CA ARG A 58 41.25 5.70 3.99
C ARG A 58 40.16 6.74 4.30
N GLN A 59 39.55 7.31 3.28
CA GLN A 59 38.61 8.41 3.38
C GLN A 59 37.17 7.96 3.10
N ASP A 60 36.22 8.87 3.28
CA ASP A 60 34.81 8.63 2.94
C ASP A 60 34.66 8.30 1.44
N ALA A 61 34.28 7.04 1.16
CA ALA A 61 34.08 6.48 -0.16
C ALA A 61 32.70 6.78 -0.76
N THR A 62 31.77 7.36 0.00
CA THR A 62 30.34 7.44 -0.34
C THR A 62 30.10 8.00 -1.74
N LYS A 63 30.78 9.08 -2.13
CA LYS A 63 30.60 9.71 -3.46
C LYS A 63 31.17 8.89 -4.61
N LEU A 64 32.22 8.11 -4.38
CA LEU A 64 32.75 7.19 -5.38
C LEU A 64 31.83 5.99 -5.56
N THR A 65 31.26 5.49 -4.46
CA THR A 65 30.25 4.44 -4.48
C THR A 65 28.97 4.88 -5.17
N GLU A 66 28.43 6.07 -4.86
CA GLU A 66 27.27 6.64 -5.56
C GLU A 66 27.52 6.80 -7.06
N LEU A 67 28.73 7.21 -7.45
CA LEU A 67 29.09 7.33 -8.86
C LEU A 67 29.13 5.96 -9.55
N ALA A 68 29.79 4.96 -8.94
CA ALA A 68 29.84 3.61 -9.48
C ALA A 68 28.44 2.98 -9.63
N GLU A 69 27.56 3.21 -8.65
CA GLU A 69 26.15 2.80 -8.69
C GLU A 69 25.42 3.39 -9.90
N ARG A 70 25.52 4.71 -10.09
CA ARG A 70 24.84 5.38 -11.20
C ARG A 70 25.40 5.01 -12.56
N ILE A 71 26.72 4.78 -12.67
CA ILE A 71 27.33 4.28 -13.91
C ILE A 71 26.77 2.87 -14.20
N ALA A 72 26.74 1.98 -13.20
CA ALA A 72 26.26 0.61 -13.39
C ALA A 72 24.78 0.55 -13.81
N GLU A 73 23.95 1.45 -13.29
CA GLU A 73 22.52 1.48 -13.60
C GLU A 73 22.23 2.14 -14.97
N ASN A 74 22.81 3.31 -15.23
CA ASN A 74 22.40 4.17 -16.35
C ASN A 74 23.25 4.02 -17.61
N ALA A 75 24.48 3.51 -17.51
CA ALA A 75 25.32 3.32 -18.68
C ALA A 75 24.85 2.10 -19.51
N PRO A 76 25.06 2.11 -20.84
CA PRO A 76 24.83 0.96 -21.71
C PRO A 76 25.99 -0.04 -21.58
N ILE A 77 26.20 -0.56 -20.37
CA ILE A 77 27.18 -1.60 -20.06
C ILE A 77 26.47 -2.93 -19.83
N THR A 78 27.08 -4.02 -20.30
CA THR A 78 26.65 -5.39 -20.00
C THR A 78 27.45 -5.96 -18.84
N PHE A 79 26.93 -7.01 -18.20
CA PHE A 79 27.70 -7.73 -17.16
C PHE A 79 28.97 -8.37 -17.74
N GLU A 80 28.93 -8.81 -19.01
CA GLU A 80 30.11 -9.33 -19.70
C GLU A 80 31.19 -8.25 -19.88
N ASP A 81 30.80 -7.02 -20.27
CA ASP A 81 31.72 -5.88 -20.35
C ASP A 81 32.40 -5.60 -18.99
N ILE A 82 31.65 -5.68 -17.90
CA ILE A 82 32.19 -5.49 -16.53
C ILE A 82 33.24 -6.57 -16.22
N LEU A 83 32.97 -7.83 -16.59
CA LEU A 83 33.88 -8.94 -16.32
C LEU A 83 35.21 -8.85 -17.08
N THR A 84 35.28 -8.06 -18.16
CA THR A 84 36.54 -7.82 -18.87
C THR A 84 37.56 -7.05 -18.03
N VAL A 85 37.11 -6.26 -17.04
CA VAL A 85 38.00 -5.42 -16.23
C VAL A 85 37.91 -5.71 -14.74
N VAL A 86 36.75 -6.15 -14.23
CA VAL A 86 36.59 -6.60 -12.85
C VAL A 86 36.30 -8.10 -12.85
N PRO A 87 37.30 -8.96 -12.53
CA PRO A 87 37.09 -10.40 -12.57
C PRO A 87 36.05 -10.85 -11.56
N SER A 88 35.38 -11.95 -11.85
CA SER A 88 34.31 -12.49 -11.01
C SER A 88 34.75 -12.76 -9.57
N ASP A 89 35.99 -13.20 -9.38
CA ASP A 89 36.56 -13.50 -8.07
C ASP A 89 36.75 -12.23 -7.23
N ALA A 90 36.99 -11.07 -7.87
CA ALA A 90 37.07 -9.79 -7.18
C ALA A 90 35.68 -9.32 -6.72
N ILE A 91 34.64 -9.49 -7.55
CA ILE A 91 33.25 -9.21 -7.15
C ILE A 91 32.87 -10.11 -5.97
N GLN A 92 33.17 -11.42 -6.06
CA GLN A 92 32.92 -12.39 -5.00
C GLN A 92 33.64 -12.01 -3.69
N ALA A 93 34.94 -11.72 -3.75
CA ALA A 93 35.71 -11.27 -2.60
C ALA A 93 35.11 -9.98 -2.01
N GLY A 94 34.69 -9.04 -2.87
CA GLY A 94 34.05 -7.80 -2.48
C GLY A 94 32.75 -7.99 -1.71
N LEU A 95 31.94 -9.01 -2.04
CA LEU A 95 30.72 -9.37 -1.30
C LEU A 95 31.00 -10.05 0.05
N GLY A 96 32.16 -10.67 0.19
CA GLY A 96 32.56 -11.40 1.40
C GLY A 96 33.23 -10.53 2.47
N ILE A 97 33.42 -9.24 2.20
CA ILE A 97 34.11 -8.31 3.11
C ILE A 97 33.12 -7.76 4.14
N GLU A 98 33.45 -7.87 5.42
CA GLU A 98 32.64 -7.28 6.51
C GLU A 98 32.75 -5.75 6.54
N GLN A 99 33.97 -5.22 6.37
CA GLN A 99 34.25 -3.78 6.29
C GLN A 99 35.44 -3.50 5.35
N PRO A 100 35.44 -2.39 4.60
CA PRO A 100 34.42 -1.33 4.54
C PRO A 100 33.20 -1.70 3.67
N THR A 101 32.02 -1.23 4.06
CA THR A 101 30.74 -1.51 3.36
C THR A 101 30.69 -0.93 1.95
N SER A 102 31.48 0.10 1.64
CA SER A 102 31.59 0.70 0.31
C SER A 102 31.97 -0.30 -0.79
N ILE A 103 32.77 -1.32 -0.44
CA ILE A 103 33.14 -2.40 -1.37
C ILE A 103 31.92 -3.29 -1.66
N ASN A 104 31.16 -3.67 -0.62
CA ASN A 104 29.91 -4.41 -0.79
C ASN A 104 28.94 -3.65 -1.70
N HIS A 105 28.78 -2.35 -1.48
CA HIS A 105 27.89 -1.51 -2.29
C HIS A 105 28.27 -1.50 -3.77
N VAL A 106 29.57 -1.40 -4.11
CA VAL A 106 30.02 -1.46 -5.49
C VAL A 106 29.85 -2.86 -6.07
N SER A 107 30.26 -3.93 -5.37
CA SER A 107 30.03 -5.30 -5.85
C SER A 107 28.56 -5.60 -6.14
N LEU A 108 27.65 -5.12 -5.27
CA LEU A 108 26.21 -5.21 -5.49
C LEU A 108 25.73 -4.39 -6.70
N ALA A 109 26.28 -3.19 -6.92
CA ALA A 109 25.96 -2.38 -8.10
C ALA A 109 26.39 -3.05 -9.40
N LEU A 110 27.57 -3.68 -9.41
CA LEU A 110 28.09 -4.40 -10.58
C LEU A 110 27.21 -5.61 -10.93
N LEU A 111 26.70 -6.33 -9.92
CA LEU A 111 25.72 -7.41 -10.14
C LEU A 111 24.35 -6.87 -10.60
N ARG A 112 23.96 -5.67 -10.15
CA ARG A 112 22.68 -5.04 -10.56
C ARG A 112 22.65 -4.67 -12.04
N ALA A 113 23.82 -4.50 -12.67
CA ALA A 113 23.96 -4.15 -14.08
C ALA A 113 23.53 -5.27 -15.04
N THR A 114 23.32 -6.49 -14.55
CA THR A 114 22.72 -7.61 -15.32
C THR A 114 21.30 -7.24 -15.75
N LYS A 115 21.04 -7.17 -17.06
CA LYS A 115 19.78 -6.70 -17.66
C LYS A 115 19.07 -7.73 -18.54
N SER A 116 19.71 -8.86 -18.85
CA SER A 116 19.14 -9.90 -19.72
C SER A 116 19.29 -11.33 -19.17
N GLU A 117 18.43 -12.24 -19.62
CA GLU A 117 18.47 -13.68 -19.28
C GLU A 117 19.82 -14.34 -19.61
N ALA A 118 20.45 -13.95 -20.72
CA ALA A 118 21.77 -14.44 -21.12
C ALA A 118 22.85 -14.06 -20.08
N GLU A 119 22.83 -12.84 -19.56
CA GLU A 119 23.77 -12.40 -18.53
C GLU A 119 23.47 -13.06 -17.17
N ILE A 120 22.20 -13.32 -16.85
CA ILE A 120 21.83 -14.07 -15.64
C ILE A 120 22.39 -15.47 -15.71
N SER A 121 22.35 -16.11 -16.88
CA SER A 121 22.97 -17.42 -17.09
C SER A 121 24.47 -17.40 -16.75
N ILE A 122 25.17 -16.30 -17.08
CA ILE A 122 26.58 -16.10 -16.71
C ILE A 122 26.73 -16.01 -15.18
N VAL A 123 25.89 -15.21 -14.50
CA VAL A 123 25.92 -15.09 -13.02
C VAL A 123 25.59 -16.43 -12.36
N ALA A 124 24.52 -17.10 -12.79
CA ALA A 124 24.05 -18.37 -12.26
C ALA A 124 25.04 -19.53 -12.50
N SER A 125 25.89 -19.45 -13.53
CA SER A 125 26.97 -20.42 -13.75
C SER A 125 28.06 -20.35 -12.66
N LYS A 126 28.17 -19.22 -11.95
CA LYS A 126 29.19 -18.97 -10.93
C LYS A 126 28.66 -19.21 -9.53
N GLU A 127 28.65 -20.48 -9.11
CA GLU A 127 28.11 -20.91 -7.81
C GLU A 127 28.62 -20.09 -6.62
N LYS A 128 29.94 -19.90 -6.50
CA LYS A 128 30.55 -19.17 -5.37
C LYS A 128 30.11 -17.70 -5.30
N LEU A 129 29.83 -17.09 -6.44
CA LEU A 129 29.36 -15.71 -6.52
C LEU A 129 27.93 -15.59 -5.96
N VAL A 130 27.03 -16.52 -6.36
CA VAL A 130 25.66 -16.57 -5.87
C VAL A 130 25.62 -16.89 -4.37
N MET A 131 26.42 -17.86 -3.90
CA MET A 131 26.53 -18.16 -2.48
C MET A 131 27.04 -16.97 -1.67
N SER A 132 28.01 -16.21 -2.20
CA SER A 132 28.53 -15.00 -1.53
C SER A 132 27.46 -13.91 -1.44
N LEU A 133 26.63 -13.75 -2.48
CA LEU A 133 25.49 -12.83 -2.46
C LEU A 133 24.44 -13.25 -1.41
N VAL A 134 24.06 -14.53 -1.37
CA VAL A 134 23.09 -15.06 -0.38
C VAL A 134 23.64 -14.92 1.04
N ASN A 135 24.92 -15.24 1.24
CA ASN A 135 25.59 -15.09 2.52
C ASN A 135 25.62 -13.63 2.96
N LEU A 136 26.03 -12.69 2.10
CA LEU A 136 26.00 -11.25 2.42
C LEU A 136 24.60 -10.79 2.78
N TRP A 137 23.60 -11.16 1.97
CA TRP A 137 22.20 -10.79 2.16
C TRP A 137 21.65 -11.26 3.51
N LEU A 138 21.90 -12.50 3.91
CA LEU A 138 21.35 -13.05 5.15
C LEU A 138 22.19 -12.71 6.38
N ARG A 139 23.52 -12.56 6.25
CA ARG A 139 24.45 -12.43 7.38
C ARG A 139 24.75 -11.00 7.80
N THR A 140 24.66 -10.02 6.90
CA THR A 140 25.08 -8.65 7.22
C THR A 140 24.22 -8.00 8.30
N GLU A 141 24.87 -7.37 9.29
CA GLU A 141 24.22 -6.55 10.31
C GLU A 141 23.81 -5.17 9.79
N ASP A 142 24.46 -4.70 8.71
CA ASP A 142 24.13 -3.42 8.08
C ASP A 142 22.81 -3.53 7.29
N ILE A 143 21.80 -2.78 7.73
CA ILE A 143 20.46 -2.79 7.12
C ILE A 143 20.51 -2.29 5.66
N GLY A 144 21.33 -1.28 5.38
CA GLY A 144 21.47 -0.70 4.04
C GLY A 144 22.07 -1.68 3.04
N VAL A 145 23.17 -2.36 3.43
CA VAL A 145 23.79 -3.42 2.63
C VAL A 145 22.84 -4.59 2.45
N GLY A 146 22.16 -5.03 3.52
CA GLY A 146 21.20 -6.14 3.47
C GLY A 146 20.03 -5.86 2.53
N LEU A 147 19.43 -4.67 2.61
CA LEU A 147 18.34 -4.25 1.72
C LEU A 147 18.81 -4.14 0.27
N LYS A 148 20.03 -3.64 0.03
CA LYS A 148 20.58 -3.57 -1.32
C LYS A 148 20.88 -4.96 -1.89
N ALA A 149 21.44 -5.87 -1.09
CA ALA A 149 21.67 -7.25 -1.48
C ALA A 149 20.36 -7.97 -1.82
N TRP A 150 19.31 -7.76 -1.01
CA TRP A 150 17.96 -8.21 -1.31
C TRP A 150 17.46 -7.71 -2.66
N ARG A 151 17.54 -6.40 -2.92
CA ARG A 151 17.11 -5.81 -4.20
C ARG A 151 17.87 -6.34 -5.40
N VAL A 152 19.16 -6.62 -5.26
CA VAL A 152 19.98 -7.25 -6.31
C VAL A 152 19.52 -8.69 -6.54
N LEU A 153 19.36 -9.49 -5.48
CA LEU A 153 18.89 -10.86 -5.59
C LEU A 153 17.49 -10.94 -6.21
N ALA A 154 16.55 -10.12 -5.72
CA ALA A 154 15.20 -10.03 -6.26
C ALA A 154 15.18 -9.59 -7.73
N HIS A 155 16.08 -8.67 -8.13
CA HIS A 155 16.23 -8.30 -9.53
C HIS A 155 16.74 -9.47 -10.39
N LEU A 156 17.81 -10.15 -9.96
CA LEU A 156 18.35 -11.29 -10.69
C LEU A 156 17.30 -12.40 -10.85
N LEU A 157 16.55 -12.70 -9.78
CA LEU A 157 15.46 -13.66 -9.82
C LEU A 157 14.30 -13.20 -10.70
N GLY A 158 13.99 -11.89 -10.71
CA GLY A 158 12.92 -11.29 -11.49
C GLY A 158 13.21 -11.29 -13.00
N VAL A 159 14.43 -10.93 -13.41
CA VAL A 159 14.83 -10.95 -14.83
C VAL A 159 14.98 -12.39 -15.34
N ASP A 160 15.31 -13.36 -14.47
CA ASP A 160 15.39 -14.78 -14.87
C ASP A 160 14.03 -15.33 -15.34
N ILE A 161 12.93 -14.63 -15.04
CA ILE A 161 11.55 -15.03 -15.38
C ILE A 161 11.05 -14.38 -16.71
N ASP A 162 11.86 -13.55 -17.38
CA ASP A 162 11.42 -12.49 -18.32
C ASP A 162 10.25 -12.81 -19.31
N LYS A 163 9.11 -12.12 -19.12
CA LYS A 163 8.43 -11.31 -20.15
C LYS A 163 7.39 -10.35 -19.54
N PRO A 164 7.22 -9.13 -20.11
CA PRO A 164 6.10 -8.24 -19.86
C PRO A 164 4.91 -8.70 -20.71
N GLU A 165 4.13 -9.65 -20.21
CA GLU A 165 2.84 -9.99 -20.80
C GLU A 165 1.79 -9.99 -19.70
N LYS A 166 0.53 -9.70 -20.07
CA LYS A 166 -0.58 -9.35 -19.16
C LYS A 166 -0.92 -10.44 -18.11
N ASP A 167 -0.25 -11.59 -18.13
CA ASP A 167 -0.44 -12.73 -17.23
C ASP A 167 0.88 -13.20 -16.55
N GLN A 168 1.53 -12.31 -15.79
CA GLN A 168 2.69 -12.66 -14.93
C GLN A 168 2.42 -13.86 -14.00
N VAL A 169 1.16 -14.05 -13.62
CA VAL A 169 0.67 -15.15 -12.78
C VAL A 169 0.94 -16.53 -13.39
N THR A 170 0.69 -16.68 -14.69
CA THR A 170 0.81 -17.98 -15.38
C THR A 170 2.28 -18.35 -15.55
N VAL A 171 3.13 -17.36 -15.86
CA VAL A 171 4.57 -17.56 -16.06
C VAL A 171 5.27 -17.98 -14.77
N LEU A 172 4.96 -17.35 -13.63
CA LEU A 172 5.54 -17.71 -12.33
C LEU A 172 5.17 -19.15 -11.90
N ARG A 173 3.98 -19.62 -12.27
CA ARG A 173 3.50 -20.97 -11.93
C ARG A 173 4.20 -22.09 -12.70
N THR A 174 4.70 -21.78 -13.89
CA THR A 174 5.34 -22.74 -14.81
C THR A 174 6.86 -22.66 -14.80
N ILE A 175 7.47 -21.96 -13.84
CA ILE A 175 8.94 -21.89 -13.71
C ILE A 175 9.50 -23.31 -13.67
N ASP A 176 10.05 -23.73 -14.82
CA ASP A 176 10.83 -24.93 -14.94
C ASP A 176 12.25 -24.56 -14.50
N THR A 177 12.72 -25.20 -13.43
CA THR A 177 14.09 -25.01 -12.95
C THR A 177 15.14 -25.36 -14.02
N ASN A 178 14.77 -26.01 -15.12
CA ASN A 178 15.68 -26.25 -16.25
C ASN A 178 15.97 -24.99 -17.08
N THR A 179 15.01 -24.07 -17.21
CA THR A 179 15.17 -22.83 -17.99
C THR A 179 15.62 -21.66 -17.13
N HIS A 180 15.15 -21.61 -15.88
CA HIS A 180 15.42 -20.52 -14.95
C HIS A 180 16.64 -20.83 -14.08
N LEU A 181 17.83 -20.51 -14.59
CA LEU A 181 19.11 -20.95 -14.01
C LEU A 181 19.41 -20.31 -12.65
N MET A 182 18.98 -19.06 -12.43
CA MET A 182 19.16 -18.38 -11.15
C MET A 182 18.24 -19.01 -10.10
N TRP A 183 16.99 -19.29 -10.46
CA TRP A 183 16.08 -20.04 -9.60
C TRP A 183 16.62 -21.42 -9.26
N ARG A 184 17.10 -22.16 -10.26
CA ARG A 184 17.75 -23.47 -10.03
C ARG A 184 18.91 -23.37 -9.06
N ARG A 185 19.75 -22.34 -9.20
CA ARG A 185 20.90 -22.15 -8.31
C ARG A 185 20.47 -21.89 -6.87
N LEU A 186 19.36 -21.20 -6.66
CA LEU A 186 18.87 -20.87 -5.32
C LEU A 186 18.19 -22.06 -4.62
N VAL A 187 17.37 -22.83 -5.34
CA VAL A 187 16.45 -23.82 -4.72
C VAL A 187 16.80 -25.28 -4.99
N THR A 188 17.61 -25.57 -6.02
CA THR A 188 17.97 -26.93 -6.43
C THR A 188 19.43 -27.27 -6.16
N ASP A 189 20.29 -26.26 -5.99
CA ASP A 189 21.70 -26.48 -5.68
C ASP A 189 21.90 -26.74 -4.19
N GLN A 190 22.55 -27.85 -3.85
CA GLN A 190 22.68 -28.35 -2.49
C GLN A 190 23.31 -27.31 -1.54
N ASN A 191 24.41 -26.70 -1.96
CA ASN A 191 25.17 -25.77 -1.11
C ASN A 191 24.40 -24.48 -0.84
N THR A 192 23.78 -23.91 -1.87
CA THR A 192 23.00 -22.67 -1.74
C THR A 192 21.71 -22.91 -0.97
N TYR A 193 21.04 -24.04 -1.22
CA TYR A 193 19.80 -24.39 -0.54
C TYR A 193 20.03 -24.67 0.96
N ASP A 194 21.08 -25.43 1.30
CA ASP A 194 21.49 -25.66 2.70
C ASP A 194 21.89 -24.34 3.41
N LEU A 195 22.53 -23.41 2.68
CA LEU A 195 22.90 -22.10 3.23
C LEU A 195 21.67 -21.29 3.70
N LEU A 196 20.54 -21.36 2.98
CA LEU A 196 19.31 -20.68 3.37
C LEU A 196 18.80 -21.17 4.73
N PHE A 197 18.81 -22.48 4.95
CA PHE A 197 18.36 -23.06 6.23
C PHE A 197 19.37 -22.86 7.34
N SER A 198 20.66 -23.09 7.08
CA SER A 198 21.69 -22.99 8.12
C SER A 198 21.72 -21.59 8.76
N LEU A 199 21.58 -20.53 7.96
CA LEU A 199 21.58 -19.14 8.42
C LEU A 199 20.26 -18.69 9.08
N THR A 200 19.15 -19.41 8.87
CA THR A 200 17.83 -19.01 9.39
C THR A 200 17.26 -19.95 10.46
N CYS A 201 17.73 -21.19 10.56
CA CYS A 201 17.17 -22.17 11.47
C CYS A 201 17.69 -21.96 12.90
N LEU A 202 16.79 -21.93 13.89
CA LEU A 202 17.18 -21.76 15.30
C LEU A 202 17.87 -23.00 15.88
N SER A 203 17.69 -24.19 15.29
CA SER A 203 18.34 -25.43 15.76
C SER A 203 19.86 -25.42 15.62
N THR A 204 20.41 -24.60 14.72
CA THR A 204 21.86 -24.46 14.52
C THR A 204 22.50 -23.40 15.44
N LEU A 205 21.74 -22.83 16.40
CA LEU A 205 22.27 -21.90 17.39
C LEU A 205 23.43 -22.52 18.19
N GLY A 206 24.50 -21.75 18.40
CA GLY A 206 25.67 -22.18 19.18
C GLY A 206 26.69 -23.04 18.43
N GLN A 207 26.44 -23.41 17.18
CA GLN A 207 27.44 -24.08 16.34
C GLN A 207 28.51 -23.07 15.85
N SER A 208 29.73 -23.55 15.61
CA SER A 208 30.83 -22.70 15.16
C SER A 208 30.52 -22.04 13.80
N GLY A 209 30.71 -20.73 13.71
CA GLY A 209 30.45 -19.95 12.50
C GLY A 209 28.98 -19.56 12.25
N GLN A 210 28.07 -19.91 13.16
CA GLN A 210 26.65 -19.55 13.07
C GLN A 210 26.33 -18.18 13.65
N LEU A 211 25.21 -17.62 13.18
CA LEU A 211 24.70 -16.32 13.62
C LEU A 211 24.16 -16.37 15.05
N SER A 212 24.22 -15.22 15.74
CA SER A 212 23.52 -15.02 17.01
C SER A 212 22.00 -15.12 16.82
N ARG A 213 21.25 -15.38 17.89
CA ARG A 213 19.77 -15.45 17.82
C ARG A 213 19.16 -14.20 17.18
N ARG A 214 19.61 -13.03 17.61
CA ARG A 214 19.17 -11.74 17.04
C ARG A 214 19.46 -11.64 15.55
N ALA A 215 20.67 -12.00 15.12
CA ALA A 215 21.05 -11.95 13.71
C ALA A 215 20.22 -12.95 12.88
N LYS A 216 19.94 -14.15 13.42
CA LYS A 216 19.03 -15.11 12.78
C LYS A 216 17.62 -14.58 12.61
N GLY A 217 17.05 -13.90 13.61
CA GLY A 217 15.74 -13.25 13.47
C GLY A 217 15.69 -12.26 12.29
N VAL A 218 16.76 -11.48 12.09
CA VAL A 218 16.90 -10.60 10.92
C VAL A 218 17.00 -11.40 9.61
N SER A 219 17.79 -12.49 9.59
CA SER A 219 17.91 -13.37 8.42
C SER A 219 16.59 -14.06 8.07
N GLN A 220 15.84 -14.52 9.07
CA GLN A 220 14.52 -15.14 8.94
C GLN A 220 13.53 -14.15 8.32
N PHE A 221 13.48 -12.91 8.82
CA PHE A 221 12.64 -11.86 8.26
C PHE A 221 12.99 -11.60 6.78
N ARG A 222 14.28 -11.46 6.46
CA ARG A 222 14.74 -11.26 5.07
C ARG A 222 14.32 -12.42 4.17
N LEU A 223 14.50 -13.67 4.60
CA LEU A 223 14.07 -14.84 3.84
C LEU A 223 12.55 -14.86 3.63
N MET A 224 11.77 -14.47 4.65
CA MET A 224 10.32 -14.38 4.56
C MET A 224 9.87 -13.33 3.53
N GLU A 225 10.57 -12.20 3.40
CA GLU A 225 10.30 -11.21 2.33
C GLU A 225 10.52 -11.79 0.92
N LEU A 226 11.54 -12.64 0.75
CA LEU A 226 11.77 -13.36 -0.51
C LEU A 226 10.59 -14.26 -0.83
N ILE A 227 10.15 -15.05 0.15
CA ILE A 227 9.02 -15.95 -0.03
C ILE A 227 7.76 -15.16 -0.35
N ILE A 228 7.45 -14.08 0.35
CA ILE A 228 6.23 -13.30 0.09
C ILE A 228 6.26 -12.66 -1.31
N THR A 229 7.43 -12.27 -1.80
CA THR A 229 7.58 -11.64 -3.12
C THR A 229 7.43 -12.67 -4.24
N PHE A 230 7.97 -13.88 -4.07
CA PHE A 230 8.05 -14.89 -5.11
C PHE A 230 7.25 -16.16 -4.83
N TRP A 231 6.34 -16.16 -3.86
CA TRP A 231 5.57 -17.35 -3.49
C TRP A 231 4.86 -18.07 -4.65
N PRO A 232 4.43 -17.44 -5.76
CA PRO A 232 3.80 -18.17 -6.87
C PRO A 232 4.73 -19.19 -7.55
N VAL A 233 6.04 -19.07 -7.34
CA VAL A 233 7.06 -19.94 -7.94
C VAL A 233 6.93 -21.35 -7.39
N LYS A 234 6.57 -22.31 -8.25
CA LYS A 234 6.30 -23.70 -7.87
C LYS A 234 7.47 -24.38 -7.16
N SER A 235 8.71 -24.11 -7.56
CA SER A 235 9.91 -24.70 -6.96
C SER A 235 10.14 -24.28 -5.50
N LEU A 236 9.49 -23.21 -5.02
CA LEU A 236 9.51 -22.85 -3.60
C LEU A 236 8.57 -23.73 -2.75
N TRP A 237 7.53 -24.29 -3.37
CA TRP A 237 6.53 -25.13 -2.68
C TRP A 237 7.00 -26.56 -2.47
N THR A 238 7.72 -27.10 -3.46
CA THR A 238 8.20 -28.48 -3.47
C THR A 238 9.71 -28.51 -3.63
N SER A 239 10.41 -29.14 -2.70
CA SER A 239 11.86 -29.31 -2.78
C SER A 239 12.25 -30.51 -3.64
N SER A 240 13.31 -30.34 -4.44
CA SER A 240 14.02 -31.42 -5.13
C SER A 240 15.07 -32.11 -4.23
N LEU A 241 15.33 -31.56 -3.04
CA LEU A 241 16.37 -31.98 -2.10
C LEU A 241 15.76 -32.40 -0.74
N PRO A 242 15.06 -33.54 -0.67
CA PRO A 242 14.36 -33.98 0.54
C PRO A 242 15.31 -34.31 1.71
N GLU A 243 16.57 -34.66 1.42
CA GLU A 243 17.57 -34.97 2.45
C GLU A 243 17.90 -33.74 3.29
N ILE A 244 18.06 -32.58 2.66
CA ILE A 244 18.31 -31.30 3.34
C ILE A 244 17.08 -30.90 4.15
N ASN A 245 15.89 -30.99 3.55
CA ASN A 245 14.63 -30.69 4.24
C ASN A 245 14.49 -31.47 5.56
N LYS A 246 14.86 -32.75 5.54
CA LYS A 246 14.81 -33.61 6.73
C LYS A 246 15.77 -33.14 7.83
N LEU A 247 16.95 -32.61 7.48
CA LEU A 247 17.90 -32.08 8.46
C LEU A 247 17.33 -30.90 9.25
N TYR A 248 16.45 -30.11 8.64
CA TYR A 248 15.83 -28.93 9.24
C TYR A 248 14.37 -29.13 9.66
N GLY A 249 13.90 -30.40 9.75
CA GLY A 249 12.59 -30.74 10.31
C GLY A 249 11.39 -30.54 9.36
N ILE A 250 11.64 -30.35 8.06
CA ILE A 250 10.59 -30.15 7.05
C ILE A 250 10.09 -31.52 6.55
N LYS A 251 8.78 -31.68 6.36
CA LYS A 251 8.19 -32.97 5.97
C LYS A 251 8.43 -33.28 4.49
N ALA A 252 8.28 -34.55 4.13
CA ALA A 252 8.36 -34.99 2.73
C ALA A 252 7.24 -34.33 1.89
N GLY A 253 7.61 -33.71 0.78
CA GLY A 253 6.69 -32.98 -0.11
C GLY A 253 6.52 -31.50 0.22
N GLU A 254 7.03 -31.04 1.36
CA GLU A 254 7.10 -29.62 1.71
C GLU A 254 8.35 -28.95 1.12
N GLY A 255 8.36 -27.63 1.07
CA GLY A 255 9.40 -26.80 0.47
C GLY A 255 9.71 -25.56 1.30
N LEU A 256 10.41 -24.60 0.69
CA LEU A 256 10.87 -23.39 1.37
C LEU A 256 9.71 -22.51 1.87
N VAL A 257 8.57 -22.50 1.17
CA VAL A 257 7.35 -21.79 1.62
C VAL A 257 6.86 -22.34 2.96
N HIS A 258 6.75 -23.68 3.07
CA HIS A 258 6.30 -24.34 4.30
C HIS A 258 7.27 -24.08 5.44
N TYR A 259 8.57 -24.18 5.17
CA TYR A 259 9.59 -23.83 6.15
C TYR A 259 9.40 -22.41 6.68
N CYS A 260 9.37 -21.41 5.81
CA CYS A 260 9.34 -20.00 6.24
C CYS A 260 8.04 -19.65 6.98
N LEU A 261 6.91 -20.17 6.51
CA LEU A 261 5.60 -19.79 7.03
C LEU A 261 5.14 -20.64 8.23
N LEU A 262 5.71 -21.84 8.46
CA LEU A 262 5.23 -22.75 9.51
C LEU A 262 6.30 -23.19 10.51
N HIS A 263 7.56 -23.33 10.08
CA HIS A 263 8.59 -24.04 10.86
C HIS A 263 9.82 -23.19 11.23
N MET A 264 10.06 -22.09 10.51
CA MET A 264 11.29 -21.30 10.62
C MET A 264 11.36 -20.50 11.92
N VAL A 265 10.23 -19.98 12.39
CA VAL A 265 10.13 -19.03 13.51
C VAL A 265 9.47 -19.72 14.69
N ASP A 266 10.05 -19.58 15.89
CA ASP A 266 9.46 -20.13 17.12
C ASP A 266 8.64 -19.04 17.82
N ALA A 267 7.39 -18.90 17.39
CA ALA A 267 6.48 -17.86 17.89
C ALA A 267 6.10 -18.00 19.38
N LYS A 268 6.51 -19.08 20.06
CA LYS A 268 6.18 -19.30 21.49
C LYS A 268 7.12 -18.59 22.45
N ASP A 269 8.36 -18.36 22.02
CA ASP A 269 9.43 -17.89 22.90
C ASP A 269 9.76 -16.40 22.74
N ASP A 270 9.40 -15.79 21.60
CA ASP A 270 9.70 -14.37 21.31
C ASP A 270 8.50 -13.66 20.63
N ILE A 271 7.96 -12.66 21.33
CA ILE A 271 6.83 -11.85 20.88
C ILE A 271 7.16 -11.01 19.64
N LEU A 272 8.41 -10.55 19.48
CA LEU A 272 8.81 -9.80 18.30
C LEU A 272 8.82 -10.70 17.05
N GLU A 273 9.25 -11.95 17.22
CA GLU A 273 9.20 -12.96 16.17
C GLU A 273 7.74 -13.28 15.79
N GLN A 274 6.83 -13.38 16.77
CA GLN A 274 5.40 -13.57 16.52
C GLN A 274 4.77 -12.37 15.78
N ILE A 275 5.09 -11.13 16.16
CA ILE A 275 4.63 -9.91 15.49
C ILE A 275 5.04 -9.93 14.00
N GLN A 276 6.33 -10.20 13.74
CA GLN A 276 6.86 -10.24 12.38
C GLN A 276 6.21 -11.35 11.54
N LEU A 277 5.93 -12.50 12.14
CA LEU A 277 5.25 -13.61 11.48
C LEU A 277 3.82 -13.25 11.09
N VAL A 278 3.04 -12.64 11.99
CA VAL A 278 1.65 -12.20 11.73
C VAL A 278 1.61 -11.11 10.65
N GLU A 279 2.53 -10.15 10.69
CA GLU A 279 2.67 -9.13 9.64
C GLU A 279 3.02 -9.76 8.29
N SER A 280 3.86 -10.79 8.30
CA SER A 280 4.25 -11.54 7.10
C SER A 280 3.08 -12.29 6.50
N TYR A 281 2.22 -12.92 7.31
CA TYR A 281 0.97 -13.50 6.82
C TYR A 281 0.03 -12.45 6.22
N SER A 282 -0.03 -11.25 6.81
CA SER A 282 -0.82 -10.14 6.26
C SER A 282 -0.30 -9.72 4.89
N LYS A 283 1.02 -9.55 4.73
CA LYS A 283 1.65 -9.26 3.43
C LYS A 283 1.42 -10.40 2.43
N PHE A 284 1.49 -11.65 2.89
CA PHE A 284 1.22 -12.84 2.07
C PHE A 284 -0.21 -12.84 1.53
N LEU A 285 -1.22 -12.50 2.34
CA LEU A 285 -2.61 -12.36 1.90
C LEU A 285 -2.80 -11.24 0.85
N ARG A 286 -2.08 -10.11 0.98
CA ARG A 286 -2.16 -8.97 0.04
C ARG A 286 -1.53 -9.25 -1.31
N SER A 287 -0.53 -10.12 -1.34
CA SER A 287 0.23 -10.39 -2.58
C SER A 287 -0.73 -10.87 -3.68
N SER A 288 -0.92 -10.03 -4.69
CA SER A 288 -1.99 -10.14 -5.70
C SER A 288 -1.57 -10.94 -6.92
N SER A 289 -0.88 -12.05 -6.70
CA SER A 289 -0.24 -12.78 -7.78
C SER A 289 -1.12 -13.87 -8.37
N TRP A 290 -2.30 -14.18 -7.81
CA TRP A 290 -3.19 -15.25 -8.29
C TRP A 290 -4.58 -14.67 -8.56
N GLY A 291 -5.15 -14.99 -9.72
CA GLY A 291 -6.55 -14.67 -10.01
C GLY A 291 -7.48 -15.33 -8.99
N ASP A 292 -8.54 -14.61 -8.60
CA ASP A 292 -9.55 -15.12 -7.68
C ASP A 292 -10.23 -16.35 -8.30
N ASP A 293 -10.42 -17.42 -7.52
CA ASP A 293 -11.39 -18.44 -7.94
C ASP A 293 -12.78 -17.79 -7.96
N PRO A 294 -13.43 -17.65 -9.13
CA PRO A 294 -14.72 -16.97 -9.22
C PRO A 294 -15.80 -17.68 -8.41
N LEU A 295 -15.64 -19.00 -8.16
CA LEU A 295 -16.62 -19.80 -7.44
C LEU A 295 -16.48 -19.65 -5.93
N THR A 296 -15.27 -19.74 -5.37
CA THR A 296 -15.07 -19.69 -3.89
C THR A 296 -14.73 -18.28 -3.39
N GLY A 297 -14.17 -17.42 -4.25
CA GLY A 297 -13.57 -16.15 -3.85
C GLY A 297 -12.34 -16.33 -2.94
N SER A 298 -11.81 -17.56 -2.87
CA SER A 298 -10.57 -17.88 -2.15
C SER A 298 -9.39 -17.78 -3.11
N ARG A 299 -8.22 -17.46 -2.56
CA ARG A 299 -6.94 -17.56 -3.25
C ARG A 299 -6.07 -18.60 -2.55
N PRO A 300 -5.12 -19.22 -3.25
CA PRO A 300 -4.36 -20.33 -2.65
C PRO A 300 -3.40 -19.93 -1.54
N ASN A 301 -3.04 -18.66 -1.42
CA ASN A 301 -2.37 -18.13 -0.23
C ASN A 301 -3.28 -18.20 1.01
N LEU A 302 -4.57 -17.86 0.88
CA LEU A 302 -5.54 -18.01 1.97
C LEU A 302 -5.79 -19.50 2.26
N GLU A 303 -6.03 -20.31 1.22
CA GLU A 303 -6.27 -21.75 1.36
C GLU A 303 -5.10 -22.44 2.08
N PHE A 304 -3.86 -22.07 1.76
CA PHE A 304 -2.68 -22.57 2.45
C PHE A 304 -2.72 -22.29 3.96
N LEU A 305 -3.08 -21.07 4.37
CA LEU A 305 -3.17 -20.69 5.78
C LEU A 305 -4.34 -21.39 6.49
N ILE A 306 -5.44 -21.66 5.78
CA ILE A 306 -6.58 -22.42 6.29
C ILE A 306 -6.20 -23.89 6.51
N GLN A 307 -5.60 -24.52 5.50
CA GLN A 307 -5.21 -25.94 5.51
C GLN A 307 -4.24 -26.26 6.67
N HIS A 308 -3.38 -25.30 7.02
CA HIS A 308 -2.39 -25.47 8.09
C HIS A 308 -2.87 -24.94 9.46
N GLY A 309 -4.13 -24.54 9.60
CA GLY A 309 -4.70 -24.07 10.87
C GLY A 309 -4.30 -22.65 11.30
N VAL A 310 -3.29 -22.06 10.67
CA VAL A 310 -2.78 -20.70 10.96
C VAL A 310 -3.89 -19.65 10.91
N HIS A 311 -4.75 -19.73 9.91
CA HIS A 311 -5.86 -18.78 9.77
C HIS A 311 -6.83 -18.85 10.96
N ALA A 312 -7.25 -20.06 11.33
CA ALA A 312 -8.16 -20.28 12.45
C ALA A 312 -7.53 -19.83 13.78
N ASP A 313 -6.24 -20.10 13.97
CA ASP A 313 -5.50 -19.72 15.17
C ASP A 313 -5.46 -18.19 15.34
N ILE A 314 -5.11 -17.44 14.29
CA ILE A 314 -5.08 -15.96 14.33
C ILE A 314 -6.48 -15.38 14.60
N LEU A 315 -7.52 -15.92 13.95
CA LEU A 315 -8.89 -15.48 14.18
C LEU A 315 -9.36 -15.78 15.61
N SER A 316 -8.92 -16.89 16.20
CA SER A 316 -9.24 -17.23 17.58
C SER A 316 -8.57 -16.29 18.58
N GLN A 317 -7.31 -15.93 18.35
CA GLN A 317 -6.56 -14.95 19.16
C GLN A 317 -7.18 -13.55 19.05
N PHE A 318 -7.69 -13.18 17.87
CA PHE A 318 -8.43 -11.93 17.70
C PHE A 318 -9.72 -11.91 18.53
N ALA A 319 -10.52 -12.98 18.47
CA ALA A 319 -11.83 -13.04 19.14
C ALA A 319 -11.69 -13.08 20.67
N TYR A 320 -10.69 -13.81 21.17
CA TYR A 320 -10.42 -14.01 22.60
C TYR A 320 -8.97 -13.60 22.90
N PRO A 321 -8.66 -12.29 22.93
CA PRO A 321 -7.33 -11.84 23.29
C PRO A 321 -7.07 -12.17 24.77
N ASP A 322 -5.87 -12.65 25.07
CA ASP A 322 -5.44 -12.86 26.45
C ASP A 322 -5.35 -11.51 27.17
N GLN A 323 -6.21 -11.30 28.17
CA GLN A 323 -6.29 -10.03 28.89
C GLN A 323 -5.24 -9.93 30.00
N ASP A 324 -4.60 -11.05 30.37
CA ASP A 324 -3.68 -11.11 31.50
C ASP A 324 -2.22 -10.85 31.08
N ASP A 325 -1.90 -10.93 29.79
CA ASP A 325 -0.56 -10.63 29.27
C ASP A 325 -0.44 -9.14 28.82
N PRO A 326 0.39 -8.32 29.50
CA PRO A 326 0.60 -6.92 29.12
C PRO A 326 1.23 -6.73 27.73
N LEU A 327 1.92 -7.75 27.20
CA LEU A 327 2.56 -7.70 25.89
C LEU A 327 1.60 -8.07 24.75
N GLN A 328 0.43 -8.64 25.06
CA GLN A 328 -0.60 -8.98 24.08
C GLN A 328 -1.06 -7.77 23.27
N GLY A 329 -1.04 -6.57 23.87
CA GLY A 329 -1.38 -5.33 23.18
C GLY A 329 -0.51 -5.03 21.95
N LEU A 330 0.75 -5.48 21.95
CA LEU A 330 1.68 -5.29 20.83
C LEU A 330 1.38 -6.25 19.67
N ILE A 331 0.99 -7.49 19.97
CA ILE A 331 0.62 -8.48 18.95
C ILE A 331 -0.76 -8.16 18.37
N GLN A 332 -1.67 -7.64 19.20
CA GLN A 332 -3.04 -7.35 18.81
C GLN A 332 -3.15 -6.40 17.62
N SER A 333 -2.26 -5.40 17.50
CA SER A 333 -2.26 -4.51 16.33
C SER A 333 -1.95 -5.26 15.03
N SER A 334 -1.01 -6.19 15.06
CA SER A 334 -0.64 -7.00 13.89
C SER A 334 -1.73 -8.01 13.55
N ILE A 335 -2.38 -8.60 14.56
CA ILE A 335 -3.56 -9.47 14.37
C ILE A 335 -4.71 -8.68 13.75
N ILE A 336 -5.00 -7.46 14.23
CA ILE A 336 -6.04 -6.59 13.66
C ILE A 336 -5.75 -6.29 12.20
N GLU A 337 -4.49 -5.99 11.86
CA GLU A 337 -4.08 -5.73 10.48
C GLU A 337 -4.20 -6.98 9.59
N TYR A 338 -3.94 -8.17 10.15
CA TYR A 338 -4.20 -9.44 9.47
C TYR A 338 -5.68 -9.63 9.17
N VAL A 339 -6.56 -9.50 10.19
CA VAL A 339 -8.00 -9.64 10.02
C VAL A 339 -8.54 -8.60 9.05
N ARG A 340 -8.06 -7.36 9.13
CA ARG A 340 -8.41 -6.28 8.21
C ARG A 340 -8.04 -6.62 6.78
N THR A 341 -6.82 -7.11 6.59
CA THR A 341 -6.33 -7.56 5.29
C THR A 341 -7.20 -8.69 4.76
N TYR A 342 -7.46 -9.71 5.56
CA TYR A 342 -8.30 -10.84 5.21
C TYR A 342 -9.69 -10.39 4.73
N VAL A 343 -10.37 -9.57 5.52
CA VAL A 343 -11.72 -9.11 5.19
C VAL A 343 -11.73 -8.21 3.94
N SER A 344 -10.70 -7.37 3.76
CA SER A 344 -10.59 -6.49 2.58
C SER A 344 -10.24 -7.22 1.28
N CYS A 345 -9.39 -8.25 1.35
CA CYS A 345 -8.94 -9.00 0.18
C CYS A 345 -9.88 -10.16 -0.17
N PHE A 346 -10.59 -10.71 0.82
CA PHE A 346 -11.44 -11.91 0.68
C PHE A 346 -12.87 -11.70 1.21
N PRO A 347 -13.59 -10.64 0.78
CA PRO A 347 -14.93 -10.34 1.31
C PRO A 347 -15.94 -11.46 1.03
N ARG A 348 -15.83 -12.15 -0.11
CA ARG A 348 -16.72 -13.27 -0.49
C ARG A 348 -16.51 -14.49 0.40
N HIS A 349 -15.26 -14.85 0.66
CA HIS A 349 -14.92 -15.95 1.56
C HIS A 349 -15.44 -15.65 2.98
N PHE A 350 -15.19 -14.43 3.47
CA PHE A 350 -15.67 -13.99 4.78
C PHE A 350 -17.20 -14.01 4.92
N LEU A 351 -17.94 -13.57 3.88
CA LEU A 351 -19.40 -13.60 3.87
C LEU A 351 -19.97 -15.02 3.96
N ARG A 352 -19.33 -15.98 3.28
CA ARG A 352 -19.75 -17.38 3.19
C ARG A 352 -19.26 -18.24 4.34
N ASP A 353 -18.42 -17.70 5.21
CA ASP A 353 -17.90 -18.43 6.35
C ASP A 353 -19.05 -18.90 7.26
N THR A 354 -19.14 -20.23 7.41
CA THR A 354 -20.12 -20.95 8.23
C THR A 354 -19.51 -21.46 9.54
N THR A 355 -18.21 -21.27 9.75
CA THR A 355 -17.48 -21.82 10.91
C THR A 355 -17.75 -21.07 12.22
N GLY A 356 -18.59 -20.03 12.19
CA GLY A 356 -18.90 -19.17 13.35
C GLY A 356 -17.80 -18.15 13.67
N ASN A 357 -16.66 -18.18 12.97
CA ASN A 357 -15.59 -17.20 13.19
C ASN A 357 -16.04 -15.79 12.83
N LYS A 358 -16.80 -15.63 11.73
CA LYS A 358 -17.47 -14.37 11.37
C LYS A 358 -18.23 -13.76 12.56
N ASP A 359 -19.11 -14.53 13.19
CA ASP A 359 -19.98 -14.00 14.26
C ASP A 359 -19.16 -13.61 15.49
N ARG A 360 -18.12 -14.39 15.84
CA ARG A 360 -17.19 -14.07 16.92
C ARG A 360 -16.39 -12.80 16.68
N ILE A 361 -15.88 -12.61 15.46
CA ILE A 361 -15.16 -11.40 15.06
C ILE A 361 -16.07 -10.18 15.22
N LEU A 362 -17.31 -10.29 14.74
CA LEU A 362 -18.29 -9.22 14.83
C LEU A 362 -18.65 -8.91 16.29
N GLU A 363 -18.96 -9.94 17.09
CA GLU A 363 -19.24 -9.78 18.52
C GLU A 363 -18.10 -9.06 19.25
N HIS A 364 -16.85 -9.44 18.97
CA HIS A 364 -15.68 -8.79 19.54
C HIS A 364 -15.61 -7.29 19.15
N ILE A 365 -15.73 -6.98 17.85
CA ILE A 365 -15.72 -5.59 17.35
C ILE A 365 -16.84 -4.78 18.02
N TRP A 366 -18.06 -5.32 18.09
CA TRP A 366 -19.22 -4.64 18.68
C TRP A 366 -19.06 -4.41 20.17
N LYS A 367 -18.56 -5.39 20.91
CA LYS A 367 -18.28 -5.26 22.34
C LYS A 367 -17.26 -4.16 22.61
N VAL A 368 -16.18 -4.08 21.84
CA VAL A 368 -15.13 -3.06 22.04
C VAL A 368 -15.61 -1.67 21.64
N LEU A 369 -16.28 -1.52 20.49
CA LEU A 369 -16.82 -0.23 20.05
C LEU A 369 -17.91 0.27 21.02
N GLY A 370 -18.82 -0.60 21.44
CA GLY A 370 -19.91 -0.26 22.36
C GLY A 370 -19.47 0.04 23.80
N SER A 371 -18.38 -0.56 24.28
CA SER A 371 -17.84 -0.30 25.63
C SER A 371 -16.91 0.91 25.70
N THR A 372 -16.56 1.53 24.57
CA THR A 372 -15.65 2.69 24.54
C THR A 372 -16.37 3.96 25.01
N SER A 373 -15.90 4.53 26.13
CA SER A 373 -16.47 5.75 26.72
C SER A 373 -16.32 6.99 25.83
N GLN A 374 -17.26 7.94 25.91
CA GLN A 374 -17.20 9.23 25.19
C GLN A 374 -15.90 10.03 25.45
N ASN A 375 -15.31 9.92 26.64
CA ASN A 375 -14.05 10.60 26.96
C ASN A 375 -12.85 10.07 26.17
N LYS A 376 -12.83 8.77 25.84
CA LYS A 376 -11.80 8.18 24.95
C LYS A 376 -12.00 8.67 23.53
N TRP A 377 -13.25 8.71 23.06
CA TRP A 377 -13.58 9.27 21.74
C TRP A 377 -13.17 10.74 21.61
N ALA A 378 -13.31 11.55 22.67
CA ALA A 378 -12.89 12.95 22.69
C ALA A 378 -11.37 13.14 22.50
N ARG A 379 -10.57 12.13 22.88
CA ARG A 379 -9.10 12.17 22.79
C ARG A 379 -8.56 11.74 21.42
N ASN A 380 -9.43 11.46 20.44
CA ASN A 380 -9.04 10.83 19.18
C ASN A 380 -8.40 9.44 19.36
N ASP A 381 -8.66 8.78 20.50
CA ASP A 381 -8.21 7.42 20.72
C ASP A 381 -8.96 6.48 19.78
N ASP A 382 -8.21 5.57 19.16
CA ASP A 382 -8.76 4.43 18.42
C ASP A 382 -8.53 3.21 19.29
N PRO A 383 -9.58 2.51 19.77
CA PRO A 383 -9.39 1.28 20.51
C PRO A 383 -8.68 0.28 19.60
N THR A 384 -7.36 0.16 19.76
CA THR A 384 -6.50 -0.85 19.11
C THR A 384 -6.44 -0.85 17.58
N GLY A 385 -7.00 0.16 16.88
CA GLY A 385 -7.02 0.18 15.40
C GLY A 385 -8.28 -0.46 14.79
N LEU A 386 -9.28 -0.78 15.61
CA LEU A 386 -10.49 -1.48 15.18
C LEU A 386 -11.37 -0.65 14.25
N LEU A 387 -11.29 0.68 14.26
CA LEU A 387 -12.02 1.53 13.32
C LEU A 387 -11.59 1.28 11.86
N GLY A 388 -10.29 1.02 11.65
CA GLY A 388 -9.76 0.63 10.35
C GLY A 388 -10.27 -0.74 9.88
N LEU A 389 -10.39 -1.70 10.80
CA LEU A 389 -11.01 -2.99 10.51
C LEU A 389 -12.50 -2.85 10.19
N PHE A 390 -13.25 -2.10 11.01
CA PHE A 390 -14.68 -1.87 10.84
C PHE A 390 -15.01 -1.25 9.48
N SER A 391 -14.25 -0.24 9.05
CA SER A 391 -14.41 0.39 7.73
C SER A 391 -14.07 -0.53 6.54
N SER A 392 -13.31 -1.60 6.80
CA SER A 392 -12.92 -2.60 5.78
C SER A 392 -13.92 -3.77 5.69
N LEU A 393 -14.89 -3.89 6.61
CA LEU A 393 -15.91 -4.94 6.58
C LEU A 393 -16.86 -4.81 5.37
N PRO A 394 -17.34 -5.92 4.79
CA PRO A 394 -18.46 -5.92 3.85
C PRO A 394 -19.68 -5.23 4.46
N ARG A 395 -20.28 -4.30 3.73
CA ARG A 395 -21.36 -3.45 4.23
C ARG A 395 -22.63 -4.24 4.51
N GLU A 396 -22.80 -5.34 3.78
CA GLU A 396 -23.86 -6.34 3.95
C GLU A 396 -23.85 -6.93 5.35
N ILE A 397 -22.65 -7.19 5.89
CA ILE A 397 -22.49 -7.76 7.23
C ILE A 397 -22.84 -6.74 8.29
N ILE A 398 -22.30 -5.52 8.15
CA ILE A 398 -22.61 -4.41 9.07
C ILE A 398 -24.11 -4.22 9.16
N PHE A 399 -24.80 -4.30 8.01
CA PHE A 399 -26.25 -4.18 7.92
C PHE A 399 -27.02 -5.38 8.50
N SER A 400 -26.58 -6.62 8.25
CA SER A 400 -27.31 -7.86 8.59
C SER A 400 -27.27 -8.29 10.06
N THR A 401 -26.62 -7.53 10.95
CA THR A 401 -26.46 -7.92 12.36
C THR A 401 -27.83 -8.01 13.08
N THR A 402 -28.25 -9.25 13.38
CA THR A 402 -29.62 -9.68 13.72
C THR A 402 -30.11 -9.33 15.13
N SER A 403 -29.62 -8.28 15.78
CA SER A 403 -30.11 -7.92 17.13
C SER A 403 -29.96 -6.45 17.47
N ASN A 404 -31.09 -5.71 17.47
CA ASN A 404 -31.45 -4.48 18.19
C ASN A 404 -30.46 -3.31 18.39
N THR A 405 -29.21 -3.38 17.94
CA THR A 405 -28.23 -2.30 18.01
C THR A 405 -27.32 -2.38 16.79
N ASN A 406 -27.67 -1.63 15.74
CA ASN A 406 -26.77 -1.41 14.62
C ASN A 406 -25.48 -0.75 15.17
N PRO A 407 -24.30 -1.35 15.03
CA PRO A 407 -23.07 -0.87 15.66
C PRO A 407 -22.62 0.48 15.10
N ILE A 408 -23.02 0.80 13.87
CA ILE A 408 -22.81 2.12 13.29
C ILE A 408 -23.46 3.23 14.13
N LEU A 409 -24.59 2.93 14.80
CA LEU A 409 -25.27 3.87 15.70
C LEU A 409 -24.55 4.06 17.04
N SER A 410 -23.63 3.16 17.41
CA SER A 410 -22.81 3.32 18.61
C SER A 410 -21.67 4.34 18.43
N LEU A 411 -21.37 4.72 17.18
CA LEU A 411 -20.34 5.69 16.86
C LEU A 411 -20.85 7.12 17.08
N PRO A 412 -20.29 7.88 18.03
CA PRO A 412 -20.75 9.24 18.29
C PRO A 412 -20.22 10.24 17.27
N LEU A 413 -21.06 11.21 16.86
CA LEU A 413 -20.61 12.44 16.19
C LEU A 413 -20.05 13.48 17.17
N ARG A 414 -20.48 13.41 18.43
CA ARG A 414 -20.08 14.30 19.52
C ARG A 414 -19.56 13.44 20.68
N PRO A 415 -18.27 13.56 21.04
CA PRO A 415 -17.25 14.48 20.53
C PRO A 415 -16.80 14.14 19.09
N PHE A 416 -16.36 15.16 18.34
CA PHE A 416 -15.88 14.97 16.96
C PHE A 416 -14.54 14.25 16.96
N ASN A 417 -14.51 13.05 16.39
CA ASN A 417 -13.31 12.22 16.28
C ASN A 417 -12.96 12.01 14.81
N THR A 418 -11.75 12.41 14.41
CA THR A 418 -11.33 12.35 13.00
C THR A 418 -11.37 10.92 12.44
N LYS A 419 -10.92 9.94 13.21
CA LYS A 419 -10.87 8.53 12.80
C LYS A 419 -12.26 7.91 12.62
N ILE A 420 -13.23 8.28 13.47
CA ILE A 420 -14.62 7.85 13.31
C ILE A 420 -15.18 8.41 12.00
N ILE A 421 -15.00 9.71 11.75
CA ILE A 421 -15.51 10.35 10.54
C ILE A 421 -14.85 9.79 9.28
N SER A 422 -13.53 9.58 9.27
CA SER A 422 -12.85 8.92 8.15
C SER A 422 -13.38 7.50 7.90
N SER A 423 -13.66 6.74 8.97
CA SER A 423 -14.21 5.38 8.86
C SER A 423 -15.63 5.39 8.30
N LEU A 424 -16.48 6.30 8.77
CA LEU A 424 -17.84 6.50 8.24
C LEU A 424 -17.80 6.96 6.78
N ALA A 425 -16.86 7.83 6.41
CA ALA A 425 -16.67 8.29 5.04
C ALA A 425 -16.39 7.11 4.09
N ILE A 426 -15.52 6.18 4.50
CA ILE A 426 -15.21 4.97 3.74
C ILE A 426 -16.43 4.04 3.64
N ILE A 427 -17.21 3.88 4.72
CA ILE A 427 -18.40 3.04 4.72
C ILE A 427 -19.47 3.62 3.79
N PHE A 428 -19.76 4.92 3.90
CA PHE A 428 -20.80 5.60 3.14
C PHE A 428 -20.45 5.86 1.68
N ASN A 429 -19.17 5.91 1.30
CA ASN A 429 -18.78 6.03 -0.11
C ASN A 429 -19.28 4.81 -0.93
N GLY A 430 -19.31 3.63 -0.32
CA GLY A 430 -19.63 2.38 -1.00
C GLY A 430 -18.38 1.70 -1.59
N PRO A 431 -18.54 0.62 -2.38
CA PRO A 431 -17.40 -0.08 -2.98
C PRO A 431 -16.62 0.86 -3.93
N GLN A 432 -15.30 0.76 -3.92
CA GLN A 432 -14.45 1.47 -4.88
C GLN A 432 -14.55 0.76 -6.23
N THR A 433 -15.21 1.39 -7.19
CA THR A 433 -15.44 0.83 -8.53
C THR A 433 -14.10 0.56 -9.22
N ARG A 434 -13.72 -0.72 -9.35
CA ARG A 434 -12.62 -1.11 -10.23
C ARG A 434 -13.13 -1.05 -11.66
N GLN A 435 -12.37 -0.43 -12.56
CA GLN A 435 -12.83 -0.20 -13.95
C GLN A 435 -12.83 -1.47 -14.82
N ASP A 436 -12.33 -2.59 -14.30
CA ASP A 436 -12.25 -3.87 -15.00
C ASP A 436 -12.97 -4.95 -14.17
N THR A 437 -14.27 -5.16 -14.39
CA THR A 437 -14.96 -6.25 -13.68
C THR A 437 -16.04 -6.96 -14.51
N GLU A 438 -15.97 -8.29 -14.47
CA GLU A 438 -16.87 -9.26 -15.10
C GLU A 438 -18.30 -9.20 -14.55
N SER A 439 -19.25 -9.79 -15.26
CA SER A 439 -20.70 -9.73 -14.98
C SER A 439 -21.13 -10.19 -13.57
N SER A 440 -20.40 -11.12 -12.96
CA SER A 440 -20.70 -11.66 -11.62
C SER A 440 -20.26 -10.72 -10.48
N THR A 441 -19.23 -9.91 -10.71
CA THR A 441 -18.77 -8.87 -9.79
C THR A 441 -19.74 -7.70 -9.69
N ILE A 442 -20.45 -7.40 -10.78
CA ILE A 442 -21.42 -6.29 -10.85
C ILE A 442 -22.57 -6.48 -9.85
N GLN A 443 -23.08 -7.70 -9.67
CA GLN A 443 -24.16 -7.96 -8.69
C GLN A 443 -23.69 -7.80 -7.24
N VAL A 444 -22.49 -8.28 -6.89
CA VAL A 444 -21.96 -8.16 -5.51
C VAL A 444 -21.67 -6.70 -5.18
N GLU A 445 -21.09 -5.94 -6.11
CA GLU A 445 -20.86 -4.51 -5.93
C GLU A 445 -22.18 -3.74 -5.78
N ALA A 446 -23.22 -4.10 -6.53
CA ALA A 446 -24.54 -3.49 -6.40
C ALA A 446 -25.18 -3.74 -5.02
N VAL A 447 -25.09 -4.96 -4.48
CA VAL A 447 -25.57 -5.28 -3.13
C VAL A 447 -24.81 -4.48 -2.07
N SER A 448 -23.48 -4.37 -2.20
CA SER A 448 -22.65 -3.60 -1.26
C SER A 448 -22.93 -2.10 -1.31
N ALA A 449 -23.14 -1.56 -2.52
CA ALA A 449 -23.52 -0.18 -2.73
C ALA A 449 -24.92 0.11 -2.13
N ALA A 450 -25.89 -0.78 -2.35
CA ALA A 450 -27.21 -0.69 -1.72
C ALA A 450 -27.13 -0.74 -0.18
N ALA A 451 -26.31 -1.61 0.38
CA ALA A 451 -26.07 -1.67 1.83
C ALA A 451 -25.42 -0.39 2.37
N ALA A 452 -24.45 0.19 1.67
CA ALA A 452 -23.83 1.47 2.04
C ALA A 452 -24.86 2.61 2.09
N ARG A 453 -25.76 2.68 1.10
CA ARG A 453 -26.87 3.64 1.09
C ARG A 453 -27.80 3.45 2.30
N CYS A 454 -28.16 2.21 2.62
CA CYS A 454 -29.02 1.92 3.76
C CYS A 454 -28.36 2.32 5.09
N LEU A 455 -27.08 1.99 5.28
CA LEU A 455 -26.31 2.36 6.46
C LEU A 455 -26.21 3.88 6.63
N PHE A 456 -25.97 4.62 5.55
CA PHE A 456 -25.96 6.08 5.56
C PHE A 456 -27.32 6.65 6.01
N LEU A 457 -28.41 6.16 5.42
CA LEU A 457 -29.76 6.62 5.75
C LEU A 457 -30.13 6.33 7.21
N ILE A 458 -29.87 5.12 7.69
CA ILE A 458 -30.12 4.73 9.08
C ILE A 458 -29.32 5.61 10.05
N TYR A 459 -28.05 5.86 9.74
CA TYR A 459 -27.20 6.70 10.57
C TYR A 459 -27.68 8.16 10.60
N LEU A 460 -28.13 8.68 9.45
CA LEU A 460 -28.69 10.02 9.34
C LEU A 460 -30.03 10.15 10.10
N GLY A 461 -30.88 9.12 10.07
CA GLY A 461 -32.13 9.07 10.84
C GLY A 461 -31.89 9.15 12.34
N ALA A 462 -30.83 8.52 12.85
CA ALA A 462 -30.43 8.61 14.25
C ALA A 462 -29.72 9.93 14.61
N ASN A 463 -29.11 10.61 13.64
CA ASN A 463 -28.32 11.83 13.83
C ASN A 463 -28.83 12.99 12.95
N PRO A 464 -29.95 13.65 13.30
CA PRO A 464 -30.54 14.68 12.45
C PRO A 464 -29.66 15.94 12.27
N THR A 465 -28.75 16.22 13.23
CA THR A 465 -27.79 17.33 13.15
C THR A 465 -26.52 17.00 12.36
N PHE A 466 -26.45 15.84 11.71
CA PHE A 466 -25.25 15.35 11.04
C PHE A 466 -24.59 16.38 10.12
N PHE A 467 -25.34 16.98 9.19
CA PHE A 467 -24.79 17.95 8.25
C PHE A 467 -24.36 19.26 8.93
N GLU A 468 -25.08 19.68 9.97
CA GLU A 468 -24.77 20.89 10.74
C GLU A 468 -23.45 20.72 11.47
N ASP A 469 -23.28 19.58 12.13
CA ASP A 469 -22.06 19.22 12.86
C ASP A 469 -20.86 19.10 11.91
N ILE A 470 -21.01 18.47 10.75
CA ILE A 470 -19.95 18.34 9.74
C ILE A 470 -19.54 19.73 9.22
N ILE A 471 -20.49 20.61 8.91
CA ILE A 471 -20.19 21.94 8.36
C ILE A 471 -19.59 22.87 9.42
N ALA A 472 -20.07 22.81 10.66
CA ALA A 472 -19.48 23.55 11.78
C ALA A 472 -18.01 23.17 11.99
N LYS A 473 -17.64 21.91 11.72
CA LYS A 473 -16.24 21.45 11.79
C LYS A 473 -15.45 21.74 10.51
N ALA A 474 -16.06 21.63 9.34
CA ALA A 474 -15.45 21.98 8.06
C ALA A 474 -15.13 23.48 7.94
N SER A 475 -15.90 24.34 8.63
CA SER A 475 -15.67 25.78 8.72
C SER A 475 -14.66 26.19 9.81
N SER A 476 -14.20 25.26 10.64
CA SER A 476 -13.22 25.53 11.70
C SER A 476 -11.81 25.63 11.14
N VAL A 477 -11.41 26.86 10.75
CA VAL A 477 -10.06 27.14 10.24
C VAL A 477 -8.97 26.90 11.31
N ALA A 478 -9.34 26.93 12.60
CA ALA A 478 -8.41 26.79 13.72
C ALA A 478 -7.80 25.38 13.86
N VAL A 479 -8.46 24.34 13.34
CA VAL A 479 -7.98 22.95 13.41
C VAL A 479 -8.06 22.32 12.02
N PRO A 480 -7.01 22.47 11.18
CA PRO A 480 -7.07 22.09 9.77
C PRO A 480 -7.30 20.59 9.56
N GLU A 481 -6.80 19.72 10.44
CA GLU A 481 -7.00 18.27 10.37
C GLU A 481 -8.50 17.88 10.52
N VAL A 482 -9.20 18.52 11.46
CA VAL A 482 -10.63 18.31 11.71
C VAL A 482 -11.46 18.82 10.52
N ALA A 483 -11.14 20.01 10.02
CA ALA A 483 -11.82 20.58 8.85
C ALA A 483 -11.58 19.74 7.59
N SER A 484 -10.34 19.30 7.37
CA SER A 484 -9.92 18.43 6.28
C SER A 484 -10.67 17.09 6.29
N THR A 485 -10.80 16.46 7.46
CA THR A 485 -11.56 15.21 7.63
C THR A 485 -13.05 15.39 7.37
N ALA A 486 -13.64 16.51 7.81
CA ALA A 486 -15.02 16.85 7.52
C ALA A 486 -15.25 17.07 6.01
N MET A 487 -14.29 17.68 5.30
CA MET A 487 -14.33 17.80 3.84
C MET A 487 -14.20 16.45 3.14
N ASP A 488 -13.34 15.55 3.61
CA ASP A 488 -13.20 14.20 3.05
C ASP A 488 -14.50 13.39 3.18
N MET A 489 -15.25 13.59 4.27
CA MET A 489 -16.59 13.03 4.44
C MET A 489 -17.56 13.55 3.38
N LEU A 490 -17.61 14.87 3.15
CA LEU A 490 -18.44 15.47 2.10
C LEU A 490 -18.04 15.00 0.71
N LEU A 491 -16.74 14.88 0.44
CA LEU A 491 -16.22 14.37 -0.82
C LEU A 491 -16.59 12.91 -1.04
N SER A 492 -16.50 12.09 0.00
CA SER A 492 -16.88 10.67 -0.04
C SER A 492 -18.37 10.49 -0.33
N LEU A 493 -19.24 11.34 0.25
CA LEU A 493 -20.66 11.37 -0.09
C LEU A 493 -20.90 11.85 -1.53
N ALA A 494 -20.21 12.90 -1.98
CA ALA A 494 -20.36 13.41 -3.34
C ALA A 494 -19.89 12.41 -4.42
N THR A 495 -18.88 11.59 -4.09
CA THR A 495 -18.31 10.59 -5.00
C THR A 495 -18.92 9.20 -4.85
N ALA A 496 -19.86 9.04 -3.91
CA ALA A 496 -20.42 7.75 -3.55
C ALA A 496 -20.90 6.94 -4.76
N SER A 497 -20.65 5.64 -4.73
CA SER A 497 -20.90 4.72 -5.83
C SER A 497 -22.35 4.25 -5.90
N TRP A 498 -23.15 4.45 -4.86
CA TRP A 498 -24.50 3.90 -4.77
C TRP A 498 -25.58 4.65 -5.57
N ASN A 499 -26.51 3.88 -6.15
CA ASN A 499 -27.66 4.36 -6.92
C ASN A 499 -28.95 3.62 -6.54
N ARG A 500 -30.11 4.31 -6.61
CA ARG A 500 -31.46 3.72 -6.45
C ARG A 500 -31.69 2.49 -7.32
N LYS A 501 -31.09 2.44 -8.52
CA LYS A 501 -31.19 1.28 -9.42
C LYS A 501 -30.53 0.01 -8.86
N GLU A 502 -29.46 0.14 -8.08
CA GLU A 502 -28.75 -0.99 -7.47
C GLU A 502 -29.55 -1.61 -6.33
N LEU A 503 -30.33 -0.81 -5.59
CA LEU A 503 -31.28 -1.31 -4.60
C LEU A 503 -32.35 -2.21 -5.23
N LEU A 504 -32.88 -1.81 -6.40
CA LEU A 504 -33.87 -2.61 -7.13
C LEU A 504 -33.28 -3.93 -7.62
N ALA A 505 -32.02 -3.94 -8.06
CA ALA A 505 -31.30 -5.15 -8.45
C ALA A 505 -30.94 -6.05 -7.25
N ALA A 506 -30.70 -5.48 -6.07
CA ALA A 506 -30.34 -6.21 -4.85
C ALA A 506 -31.55 -6.85 -4.14
N ASN A 507 -32.75 -6.29 -4.30
CA ASN A 507 -33.98 -6.75 -3.66
C ASN A 507 -34.47 -8.13 -4.17
N GLU A 508 -33.95 -8.62 -5.30
CA GLU A 508 -34.28 -9.96 -5.80
C GLU A 508 -33.49 -11.08 -5.08
N SER A 509 -32.47 -10.74 -4.27
CA SER A 509 -31.51 -11.74 -3.74
C SER A 509 -30.98 -11.50 -2.32
N SER A 510 -31.30 -10.39 -1.64
CA SER A 510 -30.70 -10.05 -0.33
C SER A 510 -31.70 -9.51 0.70
N ALA A 511 -31.38 -9.64 2.00
CA ALA A 511 -32.20 -9.17 3.13
C ALA A 511 -32.12 -7.64 3.36
N ILE A 512 -32.04 -6.85 2.29
CA ILE A 512 -31.97 -5.39 2.36
C ILE A 512 -33.41 -4.83 2.47
N PRO A 513 -33.68 -3.87 3.36
CA PRO A 513 -35.00 -3.29 3.55
C PRO A 513 -35.45 -2.55 2.31
N GLY A 514 -36.70 -2.78 1.93
CA GLY A 514 -37.36 -2.01 0.89
C GLY A 514 -37.41 -0.51 1.21
N GLU A 515 -37.61 0.30 0.18
CA GLU A 515 -37.59 1.77 0.28
C GLU A 515 -38.62 2.32 1.29
N GLU A 516 -39.72 1.60 1.52
CA GLU A 516 -40.75 1.95 2.50
C GLU A 516 -40.27 1.79 3.95
N SER A 517 -39.54 0.71 4.25
CA SER A 517 -39.00 0.46 5.59
C SER A 517 -37.88 1.45 5.94
N LEU A 518 -37.09 1.86 4.94
CA LEU A 518 -36.10 2.93 5.11
C LEU A 518 -36.75 4.28 5.35
N ARG A 519 -37.86 4.58 4.66
CA ARG A 519 -38.60 5.84 4.88
C ARG A 519 -39.15 5.94 6.30
N ALA A 520 -39.65 4.83 6.86
CA ALA A 520 -40.13 4.80 8.24
C ALA A 520 -39.02 5.10 9.28
N GLN A 521 -37.78 4.70 9.01
CA GLN A 521 -36.63 4.97 9.89
C GLN A 521 -36.06 6.38 9.71
N CYS A 522 -36.30 7.00 8.55
CA CYS A 522 -35.85 8.34 8.20
C CYS A 522 -37.01 9.33 8.20
N SER A 523 -37.71 9.47 9.33
CA SER A 523 -38.86 10.37 9.50
C SER A 523 -38.56 11.83 9.15
N PHE A 524 -37.29 12.23 9.21
CA PHE A 524 -36.81 13.56 8.81
C PHE A 524 -37.16 13.92 7.35
N TYR A 525 -37.12 12.95 6.43
CA TYR A 525 -37.41 13.22 5.02
C TYR A 525 -38.90 13.35 4.71
N GLY A 526 -39.80 13.04 5.65
CA GLY A 526 -41.25 13.29 5.51
C GLY A 526 -41.83 12.87 4.15
N HIS A 527 -42.35 13.84 3.39
CA HIS A 527 -42.92 13.67 2.04
C HIS A 527 -41.88 13.73 0.90
N TYR A 528 -40.62 14.04 1.19
CA TYR A 528 -39.56 14.10 0.19
C TYR A 528 -39.11 12.70 -0.24
N THR A 529 -38.65 12.60 -1.48
CA THR A 529 -38.04 11.36 -1.99
C THR A 529 -36.72 11.10 -1.27
N LEU A 530 -36.49 9.86 -0.86
CA LEU A 530 -35.20 9.48 -0.28
C LEU A 530 -34.10 9.66 -1.32
N PRO A 531 -32.90 10.12 -0.93
CA PRO A 531 -31.82 10.34 -1.88
C PRO A 531 -31.46 9.05 -2.60
N GLY A 532 -31.49 9.11 -3.93
CA GLY A 532 -31.18 7.97 -4.80
C GLY A 532 -29.68 7.75 -4.98
N ASP A 533 -28.88 8.79 -4.81
CA ASP A 533 -27.43 8.78 -4.94
C ASP A 533 -26.79 9.76 -3.95
N GLY A 534 -25.47 9.68 -3.80
CA GLY A 534 -24.72 10.49 -2.84
C GLY A 534 -24.81 12.00 -3.06
N VAL A 535 -24.88 12.47 -4.31
CA VAL A 535 -24.99 13.91 -4.62
C VAL A 535 -26.41 14.41 -4.34
N SER A 536 -27.42 13.61 -4.67
CA SER A 536 -28.81 13.85 -4.30
C SER A 536 -28.97 13.96 -2.79
N ALA A 537 -28.21 13.19 -1.98
CA ALA A 537 -28.22 13.34 -0.53
C ALA A 537 -27.70 14.70 -0.04
N LEU A 538 -26.74 15.31 -0.77
CA LEU A 538 -26.21 16.64 -0.46
C LEU A 538 -27.10 17.77 -1.00
N LEU A 539 -27.93 17.49 -2.02
CA LEU A 539 -28.79 18.46 -2.69
C LEU A 539 -30.25 18.46 -2.21
N LEU A 540 -30.63 17.53 -1.34
CA LEU A 540 -31.95 17.52 -0.69
C LEU A 540 -31.90 18.20 0.70
N PRO A 541 -33.02 18.81 1.16
CA PRO A 541 -33.14 19.25 2.56
C PRO A 541 -32.91 18.08 3.52
N PRO A 542 -32.15 18.27 4.62
CA PRO A 542 -31.65 19.54 5.17
C PRO A 542 -30.26 19.94 4.65
N ALA A 543 -29.57 19.03 3.96
CA ALA A 543 -28.18 19.17 3.57
C ALA A 543 -27.95 20.38 2.66
N VAL A 544 -28.81 20.57 1.66
CA VAL A 544 -28.67 21.64 0.67
C VAL A 544 -28.67 23.05 1.29
N ILE A 545 -29.42 23.23 2.38
CA ILE A 545 -29.56 24.53 3.07
C ILE A 545 -28.22 24.95 3.69
N GLN A 546 -27.40 23.99 4.09
CA GLN A 546 -26.16 24.26 4.80
C GLN A 546 -24.94 24.08 3.90
N ILE A 547 -24.92 23.02 3.07
CA ILE A 547 -23.77 22.66 2.22
C ILE A 547 -23.59 23.65 1.08
N LEU A 548 -24.67 23.99 0.36
CA LEU A 548 -24.53 24.81 -0.84
C LEU A 548 -24.04 26.23 -0.49
N PRO A 549 -24.59 26.94 0.51
CA PRO A 549 -24.02 28.23 0.94
C PRO A 549 -22.58 28.11 1.42
N PHE A 550 -22.26 27.03 2.14
CA PHE A 550 -20.91 26.76 2.60
C PHE A 550 -19.93 26.62 1.43
N LEU A 551 -20.22 25.78 0.42
CA LEU A 551 -19.35 25.58 -0.75
C LEU A 551 -19.17 26.85 -1.58
N LEU A 552 -20.23 27.66 -1.69
CA LEU A 552 -20.21 28.90 -2.47
C LEU A 552 -19.47 30.05 -1.77
N SER A 553 -19.26 29.99 -0.46
CA SER A 553 -18.53 31.03 0.27
C SER A 553 -17.04 31.11 -0.14
N SER A 554 -16.54 32.35 -0.26
CA SER A 554 -15.11 32.63 -0.52
C SER A 554 -14.26 32.30 0.70
N SER A 555 -13.03 31.86 0.47
CA SER A 555 -12.07 31.50 1.51
C SER A 555 -10.89 32.47 1.41
N ARG A 556 -11.02 33.64 2.06
CA ARG A 556 -10.07 34.76 1.90
C ARG A 556 -8.81 34.55 2.76
N HIS A 557 -7.66 34.98 2.24
CA HIS A 557 -6.38 35.09 2.97
C HIS A 557 -5.91 33.82 3.70
N LEU A 558 -5.96 32.67 3.03
CA LEU A 558 -5.48 31.41 3.60
C LEU A 558 -4.05 31.11 3.15
N THR A 559 -3.15 30.86 4.09
CA THR A 559 -1.78 30.38 3.87
C THR A 559 -1.56 29.05 4.60
N GLY A 560 -0.61 28.24 4.12
CA GLY A 560 -0.28 26.95 4.73
C GLY A 560 -1.43 25.94 4.73
N ASP A 561 -1.65 25.27 5.87
CA ASP A 561 -2.63 24.17 6.00
C ASP A 561 -4.07 24.59 5.69
N ALA A 562 -4.41 25.87 5.89
CA ALA A 562 -5.73 26.39 5.54
C ALA A 562 -6.00 26.39 4.03
N TYR A 563 -4.95 26.52 3.20
CA TYR A 563 -5.06 26.36 1.74
C TYR A 563 -5.43 24.93 1.36
N SER A 564 -4.90 23.92 2.07
CA SER A 564 -5.25 22.51 1.82
C SER A 564 -6.74 22.22 2.07
N VAL A 565 -7.32 22.85 3.10
CA VAL A 565 -8.76 22.76 3.39
C VAL A 565 -9.58 23.44 2.30
N ALA A 566 -9.12 24.60 1.80
CA ALA A 566 -9.77 25.28 0.68
C ALA A 566 -9.69 24.48 -0.64
N GLN A 567 -8.56 23.79 -0.89
CA GLN A 567 -8.43 22.86 -2.01
C GLN A 567 -9.47 21.74 -1.90
N LYS A 568 -9.60 21.09 -0.74
CA LYS A 568 -10.61 20.03 -0.54
C LYS A 568 -12.03 20.55 -0.73
N LYS A 569 -12.33 21.77 -0.25
CA LYS A 569 -13.62 22.43 -0.51
C LYS A 569 -13.90 22.60 -2.01
N PHE A 570 -12.87 23.00 -2.77
CA PHE A 570 -12.94 23.10 -4.22
C PHE A 570 -13.17 21.74 -4.87
N ASP A 571 -12.48 20.70 -4.41
CA ASP A 571 -12.62 19.32 -4.92
C ASP A 571 -14.03 18.77 -4.67
N VAL A 572 -14.64 19.04 -3.51
CA VAL A 572 -16.04 18.69 -3.21
C VAL A 572 -16.99 19.36 -4.21
N ALA A 573 -16.82 20.67 -4.44
CA ALA A 573 -17.65 21.40 -5.40
C ALA A 573 -17.48 20.89 -6.84
N ALA A 574 -16.26 20.54 -7.24
CA ALA A 574 -15.96 19.96 -8.54
C ALA A 574 -16.57 18.56 -8.72
N ALA A 575 -16.46 17.71 -7.69
CA ALA A 575 -17.05 16.37 -7.70
C ALA A 575 -18.59 16.44 -7.82
N MET A 576 -19.22 17.33 -7.05
CA MET A 576 -20.66 17.59 -7.15
C MET A 576 -21.06 18.08 -8.54
N LEU A 577 -20.36 19.07 -9.10
CA LEU A 577 -20.65 19.58 -10.44
C LEU A 577 -20.59 18.47 -11.49
N ARG A 578 -19.51 17.66 -11.50
CA ARG A 578 -19.32 16.58 -12.46
C ARG A 578 -20.50 15.60 -12.45
N LYS A 579 -21.00 15.25 -11.27
CA LYS A 579 -22.14 14.34 -11.12
C LYS A 579 -23.47 15.00 -11.52
N VAL A 580 -23.70 16.26 -11.17
CA VAL A 580 -24.89 17.01 -11.60
C VAL A 580 -24.94 17.14 -13.13
N GLU A 581 -23.81 17.42 -13.78
CA GLU A 581 -23.72 17.47 -15.24
C GLU A 581 -24.02 16.12 -15.90
N LEU A 582 -23.56 15.02 -15.29
CA LEU A 582 -23.92 13.67 -15.73
C LEU A 582 -25.44 13.39 -15.60
N PHE A 583 -26.11 13.93 -14.58
CA PHE A 583 -27.57 13.79 -14.46
C PHE A 583 -28.32 14.60 -15.52
N LEU A 584 -27.89 15.84 -15.76
CA LEU A 584 -28.46 16.70 -16.81
C LEU A 584 -28.27 16.07 -18.21
N ALA A 585 -27.10 15.51 -18.49
CA ALA A 585 -26.80 14.84 -19.76
C ALA A 585 -27.63 13.56 -19.98
N ARG A 586 -28.08 12.90 -18.90
CA ARG A 586 -28.92 11.70 -18.95
C ARG A 586 -30.42 12.00 -19.10
N GLY A 587 -30.80 13.27 -19.25
CA GLY A 587 -32.19 13.68 -19.48
C GLY A 587 -33.09 13.56 -18.25
N VAL A 588 -32.51 13.59 -17.04
CA VAL A 588 -33.30 13.72 -15.80
C VAL A 588 -33.95 15.11 -15.83
N VAL A 589 -35.29 15.16 -15.78
CA VAL A 589 -36.07 16.40 -15.82
C VAL A 589 -35.60 17.33 -14.69
N ASP A 590 -35.42 18.63 -15.00
CA ASP A 590 -34.95 19.67 -14.09
C ASP A 590 -36.02 20.07 -13.04
N GLU A 591 -36.66 19.09 -12.39
CA GLU A 591 -37.72 19.32 -11.39
C GLU A 591 -37.16 19.93 -10.10
N ASN A 592 -35.85 19.80 -9.85
CA ASN A 592 -35.19 20.22 -8.61
C ASN A 592 -34.26 21.44 -8.78
N GLY A 593 -34.29 22.14 -9.92
CA GLY A 593 -33.40 23.28 -10.17
C GLY A 593 -31.92 22.92 -10.27
N LEU A 594 -31.61 21.69 -10.69
CA LEU A 594 -30.26 21.17 -10.89
C LEU A 594 -29.49 21.99 -11.93
N GLY A 595 -30.18 22.55 -12.93
CA GLY A 595 -29.59 23.46 -13.91
C GLY A 595 -29.00 24.72 -13.26
N MET A 596 -29.73 25.33 -12.32
CA MET A 596 -29.25 26.50 -11.57
C MET A 596 -28.10 26.14 -10.63
N VAL A 597 -28.17 24.98 -9.97
CA VAL A 597 -27.08 24.51 -9.09
C VAL A 597 -25.81 24.28 -9.89
N ALA A 598 -25.89 23.62 -11.05
CA ALA A 598 -24.75 23.41 -11.95
C ALA A 598 -24.14 24.74 -12.40
N GLN A 599 -24.97 25.71 -12.80
CA GLN A 599 -24.48 27.01 -13.22
C GLN A 599 -23.80 27.77 -12.08
N THR A 600 -24.36 27.71 -10.87
CA THR A 600 -23.80 28.37 -9.69
C THR A 600 -22.47 27.76 -9.27
N LEU A 601 -22.36 26.42 -9.31
CA LEU A 601 -21.11 25.70 -9.05
C LEU A 601 -20.05 26.00 -10.11
N ARG A 602 -20.40 26.07 -11.40
CA ARG A 602 -19.46 26.49 -12.46
C ARG A 602 -18.89 27.87 -12.20
N VAL A 603 -19.76 28.84 -11.91
CA VAL A 603 -19.33 30.21 -11.58
C VAL A 603 -18.42 30.23 -10.35
N ARG A 604 -18.70 29.39 -9.34
CA ARG A 604 -17.83 29.26 -8.16
C ARG A 604 -16.47 28.64 -8.50
N LEU A 605 -16.42 27.60 -9.33
CA LEU A 605 -15.17 26.93 -9.71
C LEU A 605 -14.31 27.82 -10.64
N GLN A 606 -14.92 28.63 -11.49
CA GLN A 606 -14.21 29.63 -12.33
C GLN A 606 -13.48 30.70 -11.50
N LYS A 607 -13.94 30.97 -10.27
CA LYS A 607 -13.26 31.88 -9.32
C LYS A 607 -12.05 31.24 -8.60
N GLY A 608 -11.65 30.03 -9.00
CA GLY A 608 -10.52 29.31 -8.42
C GLY A 608 -10.73 28.89 -6.95
N ILE A 609 -9.68 28.34 -6.33
CA ILE A 609 -9.73 27.71 -5.01
C ILE A 609 -10.19 28.70 -3.92
N LEU A 610 -9.62 29.92 -3.92
CA LEU A 610 -9.91 30.96 -2.93
C LEU A 610 -11.25 31.68 -3.18
N GLY A 611 -11.81 31.57 -4.39
CA GLY A 611 -13.06 32.24 -4.75
C GLY A 611 -12.89 33.75 -5.03
N GLU A 612 -11.68 34.19 -5.32
CA GLU A 612 -11.36 35.51 -5.86
C GLU A 612 -11.29 35.38 -7.37
N GLY A 613 -12.19 36.05 -8.10
CA GLY A 613 -12.19 36.00 -9.56
C GLY A 613 -10.83 36.41 -10.10
N VAL A 614 -10.34 35.70 -11.12
CA VAL A 614 -9.26 36.18 -11.97
C VAL A 614 -9.67 37.57 -12.43
N GLY A 615 -9.01 38.60 -11.89
CA GLY A 615 -9.10 39.94 -12.43
C GLY A 615 -8.62 39.86 -13.86
N VAL A 616 -9.55 39.87 -14.82
CA VAL A 616 -9.23 40.16 -16.20
C VAL A 616 -8.72 41.60 -16.18
N ALA A 617 -7.39 41.75 -16.18
CA ALA A 617 -6.74 42.98 -16.55
C ALA A 617 -7.13 43.25 -18.01
N ILE A 618 -8.12 44.12 -18.21
CA ILE A 618 -8.29 44.81 -19.48
C ILE A 618 -7.37 46.03 -19.38
N GLU A 619 -6.14 45.87 -19.87
CA GLU A 619 -5.36 47.02 -20.30
C GLU A 619 -5.97 47.59 -21.58
N GLY A 620 -6.30 48.89 -21.54
CA GLY A 620 -6.46 49.73 -22.74
C GLY A 620 -7.86 50.29 -22.96
N GLY A 621 -8.05 51.58 -22.61
CA GLY A 621 -9.15 52.39 -23.15
C GLY A 621 -9.56 53.53 -22.22
N GLU A 622 -9.24 54.75 -22.62
CA GLU A 622 -9.41 56.03 -21.93
C GLU A 622 -10.86 56.39 -21.52
N ASP A 623 -10.93 57.25 -20.50
CA ASP A 623 -11.93 58.30 -20.23
C ASP A 623 -13.37 58.08 -20.70
N VAL A 624 -14.31 57.95 -19.75
CA VAL A 624 -15.43 58.92 -19.58
C VAL A 624 -15.89 58.90 -18.11
N THR A 625 -15.51 59.93 -17.37
CA THR A 625 -16.28 60.42 -16.23
C THR A 625 -17.62 60.98 -16.73
N HIS A 626 -18.74 60.40 -16.31
CA HIS A 626 -19.98 61.07 -15.88
C HIS A 626 -21.21 60.15 -15.98
N SER A 627 -22.13 60.35 -15.04
CA SER A 627 -23.57 60.08 -15.14
C SER A 627 -24.08 58.74 -14.56
N VAL A 628 -24.45 58.77 -13.27
CA VAL A 628 -25.84 58.94 -12.76
C VAL A 628 -25.96 58.22 -11.42
N ALA A 629 -25.81 59.00 -10.36
CA ALA A 629 -26.51 58.75 -9.12
C ALA A 629 -28.01 58.95 -9.36
N THR A 630 -28.82 57.92 -9.12
CA THR A 630 -30.18 57.97 -8.51
C THR A 630 -30.88 56.64 -8.75
N MET A 631 -31.13 55.88 -7.68
CA MET A 631 -32.50 55.52 -7.27
C MET A 631 -32.42 54.59 -6.06
N SER A 632 -32.44 55.22 -4.88
CA SER A 632 -33.06 54.62 -3.70
C SER A 632 -34.57 54.77 -3.82
N ARG A 633 -35.29 53.66 -3.84
CA ARG A 633 -36.53 53.44 -3.06
C ARG A 633 -36.94 51.98 -3.10
#